data_AF-A0A7E6FDL3-F1
#
_entry.id   AF-A0A7E6FDL3-F1
#
_cell.length_a   1.000
_cell.length_b   1.000
_cell.length_c   1.000
_cell.angle_alpha   90.00
_cell.angle_beta   90.00
_cell.angle_gamma   90.00
#
_symmetry.space_group_name_H-M   'P 1'
#
loop_
_entity.id
_entity.type
_entity.pdbx_description
1 polymer ?
#
loop_
_entity_poly.entity_id
_entity_poly.type
_entity_poly.pdbx_seq_one_letter_code
_entity_poly.pdbx_strand_id
1 'polypeptide(L)'
;MANKQQLRNSIKIKRCRNDLVHGLDDVTIKNMVDHFLSQSFINDEEKNGIQVEKTPQDKARNLHDVIRRKVESQDKQNKSKIFDGFVKCLREHNPSLALTVENADDSVPNDELDIDNILERVKNIDLNEKMLNRILMHVDSGWEHVATELGVSHVKLSIAKQNTSDVRTQMLEVFNAWKDIQPHGSNGLSKLLEVFDRCYECNIDLKKIYEEIKKK
;
A
#
# COMPACT_ATOMS: atom_id res chain seq x y z
N MET A 1 1.76 18.54 21.71
CA MET A 1 0.44 18.61 21.04
C MET A 1 0.52 18.36 19.52
N ALA A 2 1.42 19.02 18.78
CA ALA A 2 1.54 18.85 17.31
C ALA A 2 1.75 17.39 16.82
N ASN A 3 2.55 16.59 17.53
CA ASN A 3 2.85 15.21 17.15
C ASN A 3 1.59 14.28 17.16
N LYS A 4 0.65 14.53 18.09
CA LYS A 4 -0.57 13.73 18.22
C LYS A 4 -1.57 14.03 17.10
N GLN A 5 -1.68 15.30 16.68
CA GLN A 5 -2.56 15.67 15.57
C GLN A 5 -2.03 15.19 14.21
N GLN A 6 -0.71 15.17 14.03
CA GLN A 6 -0.09 14.64 12.82
C GLN A 6 -0.32 13.14 12.65
N LEU A 7 -0.15 12.39 13.74
CA LEU A 7 -0.46 10.96 13.78
C LEU A 7 -1.94 10.70 13.48
N ARG A 8 -2.84 11.53 14.02
CA ARG A 8 -4.28 11.48 13.70
C ARG A 8 -4.54 11.72 12.21
N ASN A 9 -3.91 12.73 11.63
CA ASN A 9 -4.06 13.06 10.22
C ASN A 9 -3.56 11.95 9.28
N SER A 10 -2.45 11.29 9.61
CA SER A 10 -1.99 10.13 8.82
C SER A 10 -2.94 8.94 8.93
N ILE A 11 -3.50 8.69 10.12
CA ILE A 11 -4.53 7.66 10.34
C ILE A 11 -5.78 7.94 9.49
N LYS A 12 -6.26 9.20 9.46
CA LYS A 12 -7.40 9.61 8.62
C LYS A 12 -7.15 9.32 7.14
N ILE A 13 -5.98 9.72 6.61
CA ILE A 13 -5.61 9.43 5.21
C ILE A 13 -5.65 7.93 4.94
N LYS A 14 -5.08 7.12 5.84
CA LYS A 14 -5.03 5.67 5.69
C LYS A 14 -6.42 5.03 5.63
N ARG A 15 -7.32 5.46 6.52
CA ARG A 15 -8.68 4.89 6.63
C ARG A 15 -9.58 5.26 5.46
N CYS A 16 -9.37 6.41 4.83
CA CYS A 16 -10.15 6.87 3.68
C CYS A 16 -9.62 6.35 2.33
N ARG A 17 -8.63 5.46 2.30
CA ARG A 17 -8.00 5.00 1.05
C ARG A 17 -9.04 4.49 0.05
N ASN A 18 -9.96 3.62 0.47
CA ASN A 18 -10.96 3.05 -0.44
C ASN A 18 -11.91 4.12 -0.99
N ASP A 19 -12.36 5.04 -0.14
CA ASP A 19 -13.26 6.13 -0.55
C ASP A 19 -12.57 7.08 -1.54
N LEU A 20 -11.29 7.36 -1.32
CA LEU A 20 -10.49 8.23 -2.19
C LEU A 20 -10.19 7.56 -3.54
N VAL A 21 -9.81 6.28 -3.55
CA VAL A 21 -9.50 5.55 -4.79
C VAL A 21 -10.73 5.42 -5.69
N HIS A 22 -11.93 5.24 -5.12
CA HIS A 22 -13.16 5.06 -5.90
C HIS A 22 -13.92 6.37 -6.15
N GLY A 23 -13.69 7.41 -5.35
CA GLY A 23 -14.43 8.67 -5.41
C GLY A 23 -13.74 9.77 -6.22
N LEU A 24 -12.46 9.62 -6.57
CA LEU A 24 -11.71 10.61 -7.33
C LEU A 24 -11.74 10.31 -8.83
N ASP A 25 -12.20 11.28 -9.62
CA ASP A 25 -12.11 11.24 -11.08
C ASP A 25 -10.78 11.81 -11.60
N ASP A 26 -10.47 11.54 -12.87
CA ASP A 26 -9.20 11.94 -13.51
C ASP A 26 -8.95 13.45 -13.49
N VAL A 27 -10.00 14.25 -13.63
CA VAL A 27 -9.91 15.72 -13.64
C VAL A 27 -9.56 16.22 -12.24
N THR A 28 -10.25 15.69 -11.23
CA THR A 28 -9.99 15.99 -9.83
C THR A 28 -8.55 15.60 -9.46
N ILE A 29 -8.09 14.41 -9.85
CA ILE A 29 -6.72 13.94 -9.58
C ILE A 29 -5.69 14.88 -10.22
N LYS A 30 -5.89 15.27 -11.48
CA LYS A 30 -5.00 16.18 -12.18
C LYS A 30 -4.90 17.54 -11.48
N ASN A 31 -6.04 18.12 -11.08
CA ASN A 31 -6.07 19.40 -10.37
C ASN A 31 -5.36 19.31 -9.02
N MET A 32 -5.54 18.20 -8.30
CA MET A 32 -4.84 17.94 -7.04
C MET A 32 -3.33 17.85 -7.25
N VAL A 33 -2.87 17.08 -8.25
CA VAL A 33 -1.45 16.96 -8.57
C VAL A 33 -0.83 18.31 -8.93
N ASP A 34 -1.50 19.10 -9.76
CA ASP A 34 -1.00 20.42 -10.16
C ASP A 34 -0.98 21.40 -8.96
N HIS A 35 -1.97 21.34 -8.07
CA HIS A 35 -1.95 22.12 -6.83
C HIS A 35 -0.79 21.73 -5.92
N PHE A 36 -0.56 20.43 -5.71
CA PHE A 36 0.51 19.95 -4.85
C PHE A 36 1.91 20.26 -5.41
N LEU A 37 2.05 20.25 -6.74
CA LEU A 37 3.27 20.69 -7.41
C LEU A 37 3.49 22.20 -7.20
N SER A 38 2.44 23.01 -7.35
CA SER A 38 2.53 24.48 -7.14
C SER A 38 2.95 24.86 -5.72
N GLN A 39 2.56 24.06 -4.73
CA GLN A 39 2.92 24.25 -3.32
C GLN A 39 4.27 23.60 -2.96
N SER A 40 4.98 23.01 -3.93
CA SER A 40 6.23 22.26 -3.71
C SER A 40 6.09 21.10 -2.72
N PHE A 41 4.89 20.51 -2.61
CA PHE A 41 4.64 19.33 -1.75
C PHE A 41 5.08 18.03 -2.44
N ILE A 42 4.99 18.00 -3.77
CA ILE A 42 5.48 16.92 -4.63
C ILE A 42 6.42 17.49 -5.69
N ASN A 43 7.25 16.64 -6.28
CA ASN A 43 8.13 17.02 -7.39
C ASN A 43 7.59 16.53 -8.75
N ASP A 44 8.27 16.91 -9.84
CA ASP A 44 7.88 16.51 -11.19
C ASP A 44 7.95 15.00 -11.43
N GLU A 45 8.88 14.29 -10.77
CA GLU A 45 8.97 12.82 -10.87
C GLU A 45 7.73 12.15 -10.27
N GLU A 46 7.29 12.59 -9.09
CA GLU A 46 6.08 12.10 -8.42
C GLU A 46 4.83 12.42 -9.24
N LYS A 47 4.75 13.63 -9.81
CA LYS A 47 3.68 13.99 -10.75
C LYS A 47 3.65 13.06 -11.96
N ASN A 48 4.79 12.85 -12.61
CA ASN A 48 4.87 12.00 -13.80
C ASN A 48 4.54 10.54 -13.46
N GLY A 49 4.97 10.06 -12.28
CA GLY A 49 4.60 8.75 -11.76
C GLY A 49 3.10 8.60 -11.52
N ILE A 50 2.40 9.65 -11.10
CA ILE A 50 0.94 9.61 -11.00
C ILE A 50 0.30 9.65 -12.38
N GLN A 51 0.78 10.51 -13.29
CA GLN A 51 0.14 10.72 -14.61
C GLN A 51 0.36 9.59 -15.61
N VAL A 52 1.41 8.77 -15.44
CA VAL A 52 1.68 7.61 -16.33
C VAL A 52 0.66 6.49 -16.15
N GLU A 53 -0.04 6.44 -15.02
CA GLU A 53 -1.06 5.43 -14.74
C GLU A 53 -2.24 5.55 -15.71
N LYS A 54 -2.80 4.42 -16.13
CA LYS A 54 -3.81 4.38 -17.21
C LYS A 54 -5.22 4.68 -16.70
N THR A 55 -5.57 4.17 -15.53
CA THR A 55 -6.93 4.29 -15.00
C THR A 55 -6.99 5.40 -13.94
N PRO A 56 -8.15 6.09 -13.80
CA PRO A 56 -8.34 7.07 -12.72
C PRO A 56 -8.10 6.47 -11.33
N GLN A 57 -8.46 5.20 -11.13
CA GLN A 57 -8.27 4.49 -9.87
C GLN A 57 -6.78 4.30 -9.55
N ASP A 58 -5.98 3.88 -10.52
CA ASP A 58 -4.53 3.72 -10.37
C ASP A 58 -3.84 5.07 -10.09
N LYS A 59 -4.29 6.13 -10.77
CA LYS A 59 -3.82 7.50 -10.52
C LYS A 59 -4.18 7.98 -9.12
N ALA A 60 -5.44 7.79 -8.69
CA ALA A 60 -5.91 8.17 -7.36
C ALA A 60 -5.15 7.44 -6.27
N ARG A 61 -4.83 6.17 -6.53
CA ARG A 61 -4.05 5.32 -5.65
C ARG A 61 -2.61 5.81 -5.53
N ASN A 62 -1.95 6.10 -6.64
CA ASN A 62 -0.57 6.61 -6.61
C ASN A 62 -0.51 8.00 -5.94
N LEU A 63 -1.51 8.87 -6.20
CA LEU A 63 -1.67 10.14 -5.49
C LEU A 63 -1.80 9.92 -3.97
N HIS A 64 -2.67 9.00 -3.53
CA HIS A 64 -2.83 8.65 -2.11
C HIS A 64 -1.51 8.17 -1.49
N ASP A 65 -0.81 7.25 -2.17
CA ASP A 65 0.45 6.68 -1.70
C ASP A 65 1.56 7.75 -1.59
N VAL A 66 1.60 8.72 -2.50
CA VAL A 66 2.52 9.87 -2.41
C VAL A 66 2.17 10.77 -1.23
N ILE A 67 0.91 11.16 -1.08
CA ILE A 67 0.46 12.05 0.00
C ILE A 67 0.72 11.40 1.37
N ARG A 68 0.37 10.12 1.52
CA ARG A 68 0.65 9.34 2.73
C ARG A 68 2.14 9.38 3.08
N ARG A 69 3.00 9.01 2.13
CA ARG A 69 4.47 9.01 2.32
C ARG A 69 4.98 10.39 2.72
N LYS A 70 4.46 11.48 2.14
CA LYS A 70 4.88 12.85 2.49
C LYS A 70 4.43 13.25 3.90
N VAL A 71 3.20 12.92 4.29
CA VAL A 71 2.70 13.17 5.65
C VAL A 71 3.48 12.33 6.68
N GLU A 72 3.96 11.16 6.31
CA GLU A 72 4.79 10.29 7.17
C GLU A 72 6.26 10.76 7.24
N SER A 73 6.87 11.20 6.14
CA SER A 73 8.33 11.46 6.01
C SER A 73 8.83 12.89 6.26
N GLN A 74 7.97 13.92 6.19
CA GLN A 74 8.40 15.33 6.24
C GLN A 74 8.62 15.90 7.66
N ASP A 75 9.35 17.01 7.78
CA ASP A 75 9.48 17.79 9.04
C ASP A 75 8.09 18.27 9.55
N LYS A 76 7.96 18.47 10.86
CA LYS A 76 6.73 18.71 11.61
C LYS A 76 5.85 19.81 11.01
N GLN A 77 6.41 20.90 10.49
CA GLN A 77 5.61 21.99 9.92
C GLN A 77 5.02 21.67 8.54
N ASN A 78 5.65 20.78 7.77
CA ASN A 78 5.20 20.46 6.41
C ASN A 78 4.06 19.43 6.42
N LYS A 79 4.03 18.51 7.40
CA LYS A 79 2.98 17.48 7.52
C LYS A 79 1.57 18.04 7.59
N SER A 80 1.36 19.05 8.44
CA SER A 80 0.05 19.69 8.59
C SER A 80 -0.33 20.47 7.34
N LYS A 81 0.59 21.21 6.73
CA LYS A 81 0.34 21.94 5.49
C LYS A 81 -0.07 21.04 4.33
N ILE A 82 0.55 19.86 4.22
CA ILE A 82 0.20 18.86 3.20
C ILE A 82 -1.21 18.33 3.44
N PHE A 83 -1.55 17.96 4.68
CA PHE A 83 -2.90 17.48 5.01
C PHE A 83 -3.96 18.56 4.80
N ASP A 84 -3.69 19.80 5.22
CA ASP A 84 -4.62 20.92 5.06
C ASP A 84 -4.79 21.26 3.57
N GLY A 85 -3.71 21.22 2.78
CA GLY A 85 -3.75 21.38 1.33
C GLY A 85 -4.54 20.27 0.64
N PHE A 86 -4.39 19.03 1.11
CA PHE A 86 -5.17 17.88 0.65
C PHE A 86 -6.66 18.07 0.87
N VAL A 87 -7.06 18.36 2.11
CA VAL A 87 -8.47 18.56 2.47
C VAL A 87 -9.05 19.78 1.76
N LYS A 88 -8.28 20.86 1.61
CA LYS A 88 -8.69 22.04 0.85
C LYS A 88 -8.99 21.69 -0.62
N CYS A 89 -8.08 20.97 -1.28
CA CYS A 89 -8.30 20.52 -2.65
C CYS A 89 -9.54 19.63 -2.79
N LEU A 90 -9.72 18.69 -1.85
CA LEU A 90 -10.92 17.86 -1.81
C LEU A 90 -12.17 18.72 -1.63
N ARG A 91 -12.15 19.72 -0.77
CA ARG A 91 -13.31 20.59 -0.55
C ARG A 91 -13.70 21.39 -1.79
N GLU A 92 -12.74 21.74 -2.63
CA GLU A 92 -12.97 22.48 -3.88
C GLU A 92 -13.56 21.60 -5.00
N HIS A 93 -13.21 20.30 -5.04
CA HIS A 93 -13.53 19.43 -6.17
C HIS A 93 -14.50 18.29 -5.83
N ASN A 94 -14.46 17.79 -4.59
CA ASN A 94 -15.33 16.73 -4.09
C ASN A 94 -15.63 16.93 -2.57
N PRO A 95 -16.56 17.84 -2.23
CA PRO A 95 -16.87 18.18 -0.84
C PRO A 95 -17.31 16.99 0.01
N SER A 96 -17.98 15.99 -0.59
CA SER A 96 -18.34 14.75 0.08
C SER A 96 -17.12 13.96 0.56
N LEU A 97 -16.09 13.82 -0.28
CA LEU A 97 -14.86 13.15 0.12
C LEU A 97 -14.06 13.96 1.15
N ALA A 98 -14.08 15.28 1.05
CA ALA A 98 -13.47 16.14 2.06
C ALA A 98 -14.09 15.87 3.45
N LEU A 99 -15.42 15.82 3.52
CA LEU A 99 -16.14 15.48 4.75
C LEU A 99 -15.82 14.08 5.24
N THR A 100 -15.70 13.09 4.35
CA THR A 100 -15.29 11.72 4.71
C THR A 100 -13.91 11.72 5.36
N VAL A 101 -12.94 12.43 4.77
CA VAL A 101 -11.58 12.52 5.32
C VAL A 101 -11.54 13.29 6.65
N GLU A 102 -12.31 14.36 6.78
CA GLU A 102 -12.36 15.16 8.01
C GLU A 102 -13.03 14.42 9.18
N ASN A 103 -14.09 13.67 8.88
CA ASN A 103 -14.86 12.88 9.86
C ASN A 103 -14.31 11.48 10.07
N ALA A 104 -13.29 11.08 9.31
CA ALA A 104 -12.64 9.80 9.47
C ALA A 104 -12.20 9.62 10.92
N ASP A 105 -12.52 8.46 11.49
CA ASP A 105 -12.12 8.13 12.84
C ASP A 105 -10.59 8.27 12.95
N ASP A 106 -10.14 9.13 13.86
CA ASP A 106 -8.74 9.38 14.16
C ASP A 106 -8.33 8.85 15.54
N SER A 107 -9.18 8.01 16.12
CA SER A 107 -8.84 7.23 17.29
C SER A 107 -7.58 6.45 16.98
N VAL A 108 -6.48 6.87 17.61
CA VAL A 108 -5.22 6.13 17.68
C VAL A 108 -5.56 4.84 18.41
N PRO A 109 -5.64 3.68 17.74
CA PRO A 109 -6.07 2.48 18.44
C PRO A 109 -4.97 2.09 19.41
N ASN A 110 -5.35 1.73 20.64
CA ASN A 110 -4.39 1.33 21.67
C ASN A 110 -3.52 0.13 21.22
N ASP A 111 -4.00 -0.66 20.25
CA ASP A 111 -3.37 -1.89 19.78
C ASP A 111 -3.32 -2.00 18.24
N GLU A 112 -3.29 -0.90 17.49
CA GLU A 112 -3.10 -1.03 16.04
C GLU A 112 -1.67 -1.50 15.76
N LEU A 113 -1.56 -2.77 15.40
CA LEU A 113 -0.50 -3.26 14.53
C LEU A 113 -0.59 -2.46 13.23
N ASP A 114 0.02 -1.27 13.23
CA ASP A 114 0.31 -0.53 12.01
C ASP A 114 1.16 -1.42 11.11
N ILE A 115 1.01 -1.30 9.80
CA ILE A 115 1.74 -2.13 8.84
C ILE A 115 3.24 -1.97 9.07
N ASP A 116 3.72 -0.76 9.34
CA ASP A 116 5.11 -0.50 9.69
C ASP A 116 5.55 -1.24 10.96
N ASN A 117 4.67 -1.37 11.96
CA ASN A 117 4.92 -2.13 13.18
C ASN A 117 4.92 -3.65 12.91
N ILE A 118 4.05 -4.14 12.03
CA ILE A 118 4.05 -5.53 11.56
C ILE A 118 5.38 -5.81 10.83
N LEU A 119 5.74 -4.97 9.86
CA LEU A 119 6.94 -5.11 9.03
C LEU A 119 8.21 -5.08 9.87
N GLU A 120 8.28 -4.25 10.91
CA GLU A 120 9.41 -4.21 11.84
C GLU A 120 9.47 -5.48 12.71
N ARG A 121 8.33 -5.98 13.18
CA ARG A 121 8.26 -7.22 14.00
C ARG A 121 8.61 -8.48 13.21
N VAL A 122 8.36 -8.50 11.90
CA VAL A 122 8.62 -9.66 11.03
C VAL A 122 9.95 -9.59 10.28
N LYS A 123 10.67 -8.47 10.38
CA LYS A 123 11.95 -8.20 9.70
C LYS A 123 12.98 -9.31 9.91
N ASN A 124 13.09 -9.77 11.15
CA ASN A 124 14.05 -10.80 11.55
C ASN A 124 13.47 -12.23 11.53
N ILE A 125 12.28 -12.42 10.95
CA ILE A 125 11.65 -13.73 10.86
C ILE A 125 11.90 -14.30 9.48
N ASP A 126 12.52 -15.47 9.43
CA ASP A 126 12.76 -16.19 8.18
C ASP A 126 11.45 -16.76 7.63
N LEU A 127 11.18 -16.45 6.36
CA LEU A 127 10.04 -16.99 5.63
C LEU A 127 10.28 -18.47 5.35
N ASN A 128 9.59 -19.35 6.06
CA ASN A 128 9.57 -20.78 5.75
C ASN A 128 8.34 -21.16 4.90
N GLU A 129 8.37 -22.37 4.34
CA GLU A 129 7.30 -22.90 3.47
C GLU A 129 5.93 -22.93 4.16
N LYS A 130 5.87 -23.29 5.44
CA LYS A 130 4.61 -23.31 6.21
C LYS A 130 3.98 -21.92 6.31
N MET A 131 4.79 -20.91 6.60
CA MET A 131 4.35 -19.51 6.68
C MET A 131 3.91 -19.00 5.31
N LEU A 132 4.68 -19.31 4.26
CA LEU A 132 4.33 -18.95 2.89
C LEU A 132 2.98 -19.56 2.50
N ASN A 133 2.76 -20.84 2.80
CA ASN A 133 1.48 -21.50 2.54
C ASN A 133 0.32 -20.82 3.25
N ARG A 134 0.50 -20.42 4.53
CA ARG A 134 -0.53 -19.70 5.31
C ARG A 134 -0.84 -18.32 4.72
N ILE A 135 0.18 -17.56 4.33
CA ILE A 135 0.04 -16.26 3.67
C ILE A 135 -0.78 -16.41 2.39
N LEU A 136 -0.40 -17.35 1.52
CA LEU A 136 -1.04 -17.57 0.23
C LEU A 136 -2.48 -18.10 0.33
N MET A 137 -2.91 -18.60 1.50
CA MET A 137 -4.33 -18.95 1.70
C MET A 137 -5.25 -17.73 1.73
N HIS A 138 -4.69 -16.55 1.95
CA HIS A 138 -5.44 -15.30 2.03
C HIS A 138 -5.30 -14.47 0.76
N VAL A 139 -4.72 -15.05 -0.30
CA VAL A 139 -4.48 -14.37 -1.57
C VAL A 139 -5.36 -15.00 -2.64
N ASP A 140 -6.37 -14.26 -3.06
CA ASP A 140 -7.33 -14.73 -4.06
C ASP A 140 -7.02 -14.19 -5.47
N SER A 141 -6.46 -12.98 -5.56
CA SER A 141 -6.16 -12.28 -6.82
C SER A 141 -4.94 -11.35 -6.67
N GLY A 142 -4.41 -10.85 -7.79
CA GLY A 142 -3.30 -9.89 -7.82
C GLY A 142 -1.91 -10.47 -7.53
N TRP A 143 -1.83 -11.78 -7.31
CA TRP A 143 -0.59 -12.45 -6.91
C TRP A 143 0.46 -12.43 -8.02
N GLU A 144 0.07 -12.37 -9.30
CA GLU A 144 1.02 -12.24 -10.41
C GLU A 144 1.72 -10.87 -10.42
N HIS A 145 0.98 -9.82 -10.05
CA HIS A 145 1.53 -8.48 -9.91
C HIS A 145 2.58 -8.46 -8.79
N VAL A 146 2.24 -9.04 -7.64
CA VAL A 146 3.17 -9.22 -6.50
C VAL A 146 4.41 -10.00 -6.91
N ALA A 147 4.24 -11.13 -7.60
CA ALA A 147 5.37 -11.92 -8.06
C ALA A 147 6.28 -11.13 -9.00
N THR A 148 5.71 -10.31 -9.89
CA THR A 148 6.45 -9.45 -10.81
C THR A 148 7.23 -8.37 -10.06
N GLU A 149 6.61 -7.68 -9.08
CA GLU A 149 7.30 -6.69 -8.24
C GLU A 149 8.42 -7.30 -7.39
N LEU A 150 8.25 -8.56 -6.98
CA LEU A 150 9.27 -9.32 -6.26
C LEU A 150 10.43 -9.80 -7.17
N GLY A 151 10.37 -9.53 -8.47
CA GLY A 151 11.39 -9.86 -9.45
C GLY A 151 11.26 -11.25 -10.07
N VAL A 152 10.11 -11.91 -9.93
CA VAL A 152 9.84 -13.16 -10.66
C VAL A 152 9.64 -12.84 -12.14
N SER A 153 10.37 -13.55 -13.00
CA SER A 153 10.27 -13.34 -14.45
C SER A 153 8.93 -13.82 -15.00
N HIS A 154 8.45 -13.13 -16.04
CA HIS A 154 7.25 -13.55 -16.79
C HIS A 154 7.36 -14.98 -17.32
N VAL A 155 8.58 -15.44 -17.68
CA VAL A 155 8.82 -16.82 -18.13
C VAL A 155 8.48 -17.83 -17.03
N LYS A 156 8.90 -17.58 -15.78
CA LYS A 156 8.56 -18.45 -14.64
C LYS A 156 7.06 -18.46 -14.35
N LEU A 157 6.41 -17.29 -14.43
CA LEU A 157 4.95 -17.18 -14.29
C LEU A 157 4.22 -17.99 -15.37
N SER A 158 4.65 -17.91 -16.62
CA SER A 158 4.07 -18.68 -17.73
C SER A 158 4.26 -20.18 -17.56
N ILE A 159 5.44 -20.63 -17.11
CA ILE A 159 5.71 -22.05 -16.86
C ILE A 159 4.78 -22.59 -15.77
N ALA A 160 4.65 -21.91 -14.64
CA ALA A 160 3.76 -22.33 -13.56
C ALA A 160 2.30 -22.45 -14.04
N LYS A 161 1.84 -21.50 -14.86
CA LYS A 161 0.49 -21.50 -15.45
C LYS A 161 0.27 -22.63 -16.47
N GLN A 162 1.33 -23.09 -17.14
CA GLN A 162 1.26 -24.22 -18.07
C GLN A 162 1.29 -25.57 -17.34
N ASN A 163 1.98 -25.65 -16.20
CA ASN A 163 2.13 -26.90 -15.45
C ASN A 163 0.83 -27.35 -14.77
N THR A 164 -0.03 -26.41 -14.37
CA THR A 164 -1.26 -26.71 -13.64
C THR A 164 -2.32 -25.64 -13.85
N SER A 165 -3.59 -26.03 -13.87
CA SER A 165 -4.74 -25.11 -13.87
C SER A 165 -5.13 -24.64 -12.48
N ASP A 166 -4.61 -25.26 -11.42
CA ASP A 166 -4.92 -24.88 -10.04
C ASP A 166 -4.12 -23.64 -9.62
N VAL A 167 -4.82 -22.52 -9.45
CA VAL A 167 -4.22 -21.20 -9.12
C VAL A 167 -3.39 -21.26 -7.84
N ARG A 168 -3.82 -22.07 -6.86
CA ARG A 168 -3.11 -22.21 -5.59
C ARG A 168 -1.76 -22.91 -5.77
N THR A 169 -1.71 -23.95 -6.59
CA THR A 169 -0.47 -24.63 -6.96
C THR A 169 0.43 -23.69 -7.76
N GLN A 170 -0.11 -22.89 -8.69
CA GLN A 170 0.66 -21.88 -9.43
C GLN A 170 1.33 -20.88 -8.48
N MET A 171 0.57 -20.32 -7.52
CA MET A 171 1.09 -19.41 -6.50
C MET A 171 2.22 -20.06 -5.72
N LEU A 172 2.01 -21.28 -5.22
CA LEU A 172 3.01 -21.99 -4.43
C LEU A 172 4.32 -22.23 -5.20
N GLU A 173 4.25 -22.68 -6.45
CA GLU A 173 5.44 -22.87 -7.29
C GLU A 173 6.21 -21.55 -7.47
N VAL A 174 5.50 -20.47 -7.79
CA VAL A 174 6.08 -19.16 -8.08
C VAL A 174 6.76 -18.56 -6.84
N PHE A 175 6.05 -18.53 -5.71
CA PHE A 175 6.58 -17.91 -4.51
C PHE A 175 7.63 -18.76 -3.79
N ASN A 176 7.60 -20.10 -3.93
CA ASN A 176 8.71 -20.94 -3.49
C ASN A 176 9.97 -20.69 -4.35
N ALA A 177 9.81 -20.61 -5.66
CA ALA A 177 10.93 -20.30 -6.56
C ALA A 177 11.52 -18.91 -6.30
N TRP A 178 10.70 -17.94 -5.87
CA TRP A 178 11.16 -16.63 -5.41
C TRP A 178 11.88 -16.69 -4.05
N LYS A 179 11.35 -17.46 -3.09
CA LYS A 179 11.96 -17.65 -1.77
C LYS A 179 13.37 -18.24 -1.90
N ASP A 180 13.55 -19.22 -2.78
CA ASP A 180 14.82 -19.96 -2.93
C ASP A 180 15.93 -19.14 -3.57
N ILE A 181 15.60 -18.05 -4.28
CA ILE A 181 16.58 -17.12 -4.87
C ILE A 181 16.87 -15.90 -3.98
N GLN A 182 16.18 -15.75 -2.84
CA GLN A 182 16.50 -14.66 -1.91
C GLN A 182 17.86 -14.91 -1.25
N PRO A 183 18.70 -13.87 -1.10
CA PRO A 183 19.93 -13.99 -0.32
C PRO A 183 19.63 -14.51 1.09
N HIS A 184 20.42 -15.47 1.58
CA HIS A 184 20.32 -15.94 2.96
C HIS A 184 20.63 -14.79 3.91
N GLY A 185 19.59 -14.19 4.48
CA GLY A 185 19.67 -12.99 5.31
C GLY A 185 18.28 -12.41 5.52
N SER A 186 17.67 -12.79 6.65
CA SER A 186 16.42 -12.33 7.24
C SER A 186 15.90 -11.01 6.68
N ASN A 187 14.86 -11.08 5.83
CA ASN A 187 14.00 -9.97 5.38
C ASN A 187 12.94 -10.44 4.37
N GLY A 188 13.01 -11.68 3.88
CA GLY A 188 12.08 -12.22 2.89
C GLY A 188 10.61 -12.07 3.28
N LEU A 189 10.25 -12.36 4.54
CA LEU A 189 8.87 -12.17 5.00
C LEU A 189 8.45 -10.70 4.97
N SER A 190 9.28 -9.79 5.48
CA SER A 190 8.99 -8.36 5.48
C SER A 190 8.81 -7.83 4.05
N LYS A 191 9.71 -8.20 3.14
CA LYS A 191 9.64 -7.82 1.72
C LYS A 191 8.38 -8.35 1.03
N LEU A 192 7.99 -9.59 1.33
CA LEU A 192 6.76 -10.18 0.79
C LEU A 192 5.52 -9.41 1.26
N LEU A 193 5.42 -9.15 2.56
CA LEU A 193 4.28 -8.44 3.14
C LEU A 193 4.22 -6.97 2.71
N GLU A 194 5.37 -6.32 2.51
CA GLU A 194 5.45 -4.96 1.99
C GLU A 194 4.91 -4.88 0.55
N VAL A 195 5.24 -5.83 -0.31
CA VAL A 195 4.69 -5.88 -1.68
C VAL A 195 3.20 -6.21 -1.67
N PHE A 196 2.75 -7.09 -0.76
CA PHE A 196 1.33 -7.36 -0.60
C PHE A 196 0.55 -6.14 -0.09
N ASP A 197 1.09 -5.34 0.83
CA ASP A 197 0.49 -4.06 1.26
C ASP A 197 0.26 -3.11 0.08
N ARG A 198 1.23 -3.10 -0.84
CA ARG A 198 1.21 -2.31 -2.06
C ARG A 198 0.43 -2.98 -3.20
N CYS A 199 -0.16 -4.15 -3.03
CA CYS A 199 -0.95 -4.78 -4.08
C CYS A 199 -2.44 -4.51 -3.84
N TYR A 200 -3.07 -3.69 -4.68
CA TYR A 200 -4.50 -3.36 -4.59
C TYR A 200 -5.40 -4.47 -5.14
N GLU A 201 -4.91 -5.24 -6.11
CA GLU A 201 -5.58 -6.44 -6.62
C GLU A 201 -5.56 -7.58 -5.61
N CYS A 202 -4.70 -7.48 -4.60
CA CYS A 202 -4.58 -8.43 -3.52
C CYS A 202 -5.50 -8.00 -2.38
N ASN A 203 -6.64 -8.66 -2.25
CA ASN A 203 -7.54 -8.46 -1.11
C ASN A 203 -6.98 -9.17 0.14
N ILE A 204 -5.90 -8.62 0.70
CA ILE A 204 -5.16 -9.24 1.81
C ILE A 204 -5.31 -8.42 3.08
N ASP A 205 -5.73 -9.07 4.15
CA ASP A 205 -5.65 -8.53 5.51
C ASP A 205 -4.31 -8.92 6.14
N LEU A 206 -3.34 -8.00 6.10
CA LEU A 206 -2.01 -8.20 6.70
C LEU A 206 -2.06 -8.42 8.21
N LYS A 207 -3.07 -7.89 8.92
CA LYS A 207 -3.23 -8.12 10.36
C LYS A 207 -3.63 -9.57 10.60
N LYS A 208 -4.57 -10.09 9.82
CA LYS A 208 -4.98 -11.50 9.86
C LYS A 208 -3.81 -12.43 9.53
N ILE A 209 -3.03 -12.11 8.49
CA ILE A 209 -1.82 -12.86 8.14
C ILE A 209 -0.81 -12.86 9.29
N TYR A 210 -0.56 -11.71 9.92
CA TYR A 210 0.38 -11.62 11.03
C TYR A 210 -0.04 -12.47 12.24
N GLU A 211 -1.34 -12.53 12.55
CA GLU A 211 -1.85 -13.40 13.60
C GLU A 211 -1.74 -14.89 13.23
N GLU A 212 -1.93 -15.27 11.95
CA GLU A 212 -1.69 -16.63 11.47
C GLU A 212 -0.21 -17.03 11.49
N ILE A 213 0.69 -16.08 11.26
CA ILE A 213 2.14 -16.27 11.36
C ILE A 213 2.57 -16.57 12.81
N LYS A 214 1.91 -15.94 13.79
CA LYS A 214 2.19 -16.17 15.22
C LYS A 214 1.71 -17.52 15.76
N LYS A 215 0.68 -18.11 15.16
CA LYS A 215 0.15 -19.43 15.59
C LYS A 215 1.24 -20.48 15.33
N LYS A 216 1.83 -21.05 16.38
CA LYS A 216 2.84 -22.12 16.23
C LYS A 216 2.24 -23.36 15.56
#